data_AF-A0A0C2M598-F1
#
_entry.id   AF-A0A0C2M598-F1
#
_cell.length_a   1.000
_cell.length_b   1.000
_cell.length_c   1.000
_cell.angle_alpha   90.00
_cell.angle_beta   90.00
_cell.angle_gamma   90.00
#
_symmetry.space_group_name_H-M   'P 1'
#
loop_
_entity.id
_entity.type
_entity.pdbx_description
1 polymer ?
#
loop_
_entity_poly.entity_id
_entity_poly.type
_entity_poly.pdbx_seq_one_letter_code
_entity_poly.pdbx_strand_id
1 'polypeptide(L)'
;MSGGSIQDLTICYSDIWRIDFETLEWFKLEYLHKSGTYHHIMCVVDDTYLYSIGGRDNNSRRLTTFERFTLLPPSLYRICLESICRSPNRASYLRLLPAAIVDELNLNDNDSSDT
;
A
#
# COMPACT_ATOMS: atom_id res chain seq x y z
N MET A 1 0.91 -0.62 -13.39
CA MET A 1 2.36 -0.71 -13.67
C MET A 1 3.08 0.32 -12.82
N SER A 2 4.25 0.00 -12.28
CA SER A 2 5.05 1.00 -11.58
C SER A 2 6.53 0.75 -11.84
N GLY A 3 7.28 1.83 -12.07
CA GLY A 3 8.69 1.77 -12.44
C GLY A 3 8.97 0.99 -13.72
N GLY A 4 10.10 0.30 -13.74
CA GLY A 4 10.63 -0.42 -14.90
C GLY A 4 11.94 0.19 -15.42
N SER A 5 12.57 -0.47 -16.37
CA SER A 5 13.81 -0.02 -17.00
C SER A 5 13.81 -0.35 -18.50
N ILE A 6 14.49 0.49 -19.28
CA ILE A 6 14.82 0.16 -20.68
C ILE A 6 16.12 -0.64 -20.66
N GLN A 7 16.15 -1.81 -21.30
CA GLN A 7 17.31 -2.71 -21.24
C GLN A 7 18.62 -2.11 -21.78
N ASP A 8 18.54 -1.14 -22.69
CA ASP A 8 19.69 -0.52 -23.36
C ASP A 8 20.06 0.86 -22.81
N LEU A 9 19.23 1.44 -21.94
CA LEU A 9 19.45 2.75 -21.35
C LEU A 9 19.47 2.55 -19.83
N THR A 10 20.45 3.11 -19.13
CA THR A 10 20.52 3.09 -17.65
C THR A 10 19.43 4.00 -17.01
N ILE A 11 18.25 4.03 -17.62
CA ILE A 11 17.08 4.81 -17.24
C ILE A 11 16.11 3.85 -16.57
N CYS A 12 15.82 4.12 -15.30
CA CYS A 12 14.69 3.51 -14.62
C CYS A 12 13.61 4.55 -14.39
N TYR A 13 12.37 4.10 -14.53
CA TYR A 13 11.19 4.91 -14.33
C TYR A 13 10.80 4.94 -12.87
N SER A 14 10.22 6.05 -12.44
CA SER A 14 9.69 6.23 -11.08
C SER A 14 8.18 6.43 -11.07
N ASP A 15 7.53 6.51 -12.23
CA ASP A 15 6.11 6.75 -12.33
C ASP A 15 5.27 5.49 -12.10
N ILE A 16 4.03 5.74 -11.70
CA ILE A 16 3.05 4.72 -11.37
C ILE A 16 1.82 4.98 -12.23
N TRP A 17 1.36 3.93 -12.90
CA TRP A 17 0.22 3.95 -13.80
C TRP A 17 -0.78 2.88 -13.39
N ARG A 18 -2.07 3.22 -13.44
CA ARG A 18 -3.17 2.25 -13.36
C ARG A 18 -3.86 2.16 -14.72
N ILE A 19 -4.36 0.97 -15.04
CA ILE A 19 -5.25 0.75 -16.18
C ILE A 19 -6.64 0.49 -15.63
N ASP A 20 -7.64 1.16 -16.18
CA ASP A 20 -9.04 0.80 -16.01
C ASP A 20 -9.39 -0.26 -17.05
N PHE A 21 -9.85 -1.44 -16.62
CA PHE A 21 -10.16 -2.54 -17.52
C PHE A 21 -11.53 -2.41 -18.20
N GLU A 22 -12.43 -1.57 -17.69
CA GLU A 22 -13.73 -1.30 -18.33
C GLU A 22 -13.55 -0.32 -19.48
N THR A 23 -12.76 0.75 -19.29
CA THR A 23 -12.55 1.79 -20.31
C THR A 23 -11.30 1.57 -21.17
N LEU A 24 -10.38 0.70 -20.72
CA LEU A 24 -9.05 0.49 -21.30
C LEU A 24 -8.17 1.75 -21.29
N GLU A 25 -8.48 2.72 -20.42
CA GLU A 25 -7.72 3.96 -20.28
C GLU A 25 -6.60 3.82 -19.25
N TRP A 26 -5.49 4.50 -19.53
CA TRP A 26 -4.34 4.57 -18.63
C TRP A 26 -4.37 5.88 -17.84
N PHE A 27 -4.29 5.76 -16.51
CA PHE A 27 -4.22 6.90 -15.61
C PHE A 27 -2.85 6.92 -14.93
N LYS A 28 -2.14 8.04 -15.10
CA LYS A 28 -0.93 8.31 -14.34
C LYS A 28 -1.34 8.73 -12.93
N LEU A 29 -0.76 8.07 -11.92
CA LEU A 29 -0.93 8.50 -10.54
C LEU A 29 -0.01 9.69 -10.25
N GLU A 30 -0.43 10.56 -9.34
CA GLU A 30 0.38 11.72 -8.91
C GLU A 30 1.61 11.33 -8.07
N TYR A 31 1.66 10.06 -7.63
CA TYR A 31 2.77 9.54 -6.86
C TYR A 31 3.92 9.06 -7.75
N LEU A 32 5.14 9.25 -7.24
CA LEU A 32 6.37 8.74 -7.83
C LEU A 32 7.15 7.96 -6.77
N HIS A 33 7.87 6.92 -7.20
CA HIS A 33 8.93 6.32 -6.40
C HIS A 33 10.01 7.36 -6.11
N LYS A 34 10.64 7.27 -4.93
CA LYS A 34 11.74 8.18 -4.54
C LYS A 34 12.91 8.16 -5.51
N SER A 35 13.13 7.04 -6.17
CA SER A 35 14.11 6.86 -7.24
C SER A 35 13.51 5.99 -8.33
N GLY A 36 14.05 6.09 -9.56
CA GLY A 36 13.73 5.11 -10.59
C GLY A 36 13.99 3.70 -10.07
N THR A 37 13.03 2.80 -10.25
CA THR A 37 13.09 1.44 -9.67
C THR A 37 12.57 0.39 -10.65
N TYR A 38 13.17 -0.79 -10.62
CA TYR A 38 12.70 -1.97 -11.35
C TYR A 38 12.92 -3.24 -10.52
N HIS A 39 12.25 -4.33 -10.90
CA HIS A 39 12.27 -5.61 -10.17
C HIS A 39 11.84 -5.51 -8.69
N HIS A 40 11.08 -4.48 -8.32
CA HIS A 40 10.45 -4.40 -7.01
C HIS A 40 9.19 -5.27 -6.97
N ILE A 41 8.83 -5.68 -5.76
CA ILE A 41 7.60 -6.42 -5.50
C ILE A 41 6.50 -5.42 -5.19
N MET A 42 5.32 -5.61 -5.77
CA MET A 42 4.15 -4.78 -5.50
C MET A 42 3.02 -5.61 -4.92
N CYS A 43 2.26 -5.02 -3.99
CA CYS A 43 1.05 -5.61 -3.43
C CYS A 43 0.01 -4.52 -3.22
N VAL A 44 -1.22 -4.75 -3.67
CA VAL A 44 -2.37 -3.90 -3.34
C VAL A 44 -3.09 -4.50 -2.14
N VAL A 45 -3.39 -3.67 -1.15
CA VAL A 45 -4.07 -4.06 0.08
C VAL A 45 -5.34 -3.22 0.23
N ASP A 46 -6.47 -3.92 0.40
CA ASP A 46 -7.80 -3.35 0.65
C ASP A 46 -8.22 -2.27 -0.37
N ASP A 47 -7.78 -2.41 -1.62
CA ASP A 47 -7.99 -1.47 -2.74
C ASP A 47 -7.58 -0.01 -2.47
N THR A 48 -6.91 0.22 -1.35
CA THR A 48 -6.63 1.55 -0.79
C THR A 48 -5.14 1.85 -0.91
N TYR A 49 -4.30 0.86 -0.65
CA TYR A 49 -2.85 1.03 -0.56
C TYR A 49 -2.11 0.17 -1.57
N LEU A 50 -1.18 0.78 -2.29
CA LEU A 50 -0.16 0.08 -3.06
C LEU A 50 1.14 0.08 -2.25
N TYR A 51 1.62 -1.11 -1.91
CA TYR A 51 2.93 -1.31 -1.31
C TYR A 51 3.94 -1.69 -2.39
N SER A 52 5.13 -1.08 -2.29
CA SER A 52 6.28 -1.38 -3.15
C SER A 52 7.48 -1.71 -2.27
N ILE A 53 8.09 -2.88 -2.51
CA ILE A 53 9.17 -3.42 -1.67
C ILE A 53 10.39 -3.75 -2.52
N GLY A 54 11.52 -3.21 -2.11
CA GLY A 54 12.83 -3.48 -2.67
C GLY A 54 13.00 -2.96 -4.10
N GLY A 55 13.58 -3.79 -4.96
CA GLY A 55 13.90 -3.45 -6.36
C GLY A 55 15.37 -3.07 -6.56
N ARG A 56 15.64 -2.43 -7.69
CA ARG A 56 16.97 -1.95 -8.09
C ARG A 56 16.86 -0.56 -8.69
N ASP A 57 17.88 0.27 -8.44
CA ASP A 57 18.01 1.59 -9.06
C ASP A 57 18.74 1.55 -10.41
N ASN A 58 18.89 2.72 -11.04
CA ASN A 58 19.60 2.89 -12.32
C ASN A 58 21.05 2.36 -12.31
N ASN A 59 21.68 2.26 -11.14
CA ASN A 59 23.04 1.73 -10.98
C ASN A 59 23.03 0.23 -10.64
N SER A 60 21.88 -0.44 -10.81
CA SER A 60 21.63 -1.83 -10.44
C SER A 60 21.83 -2.14 -8.96
N ARG A 61 21.88 -1.11 -8.10
CA ARG A 61 22.01 -1.28 -6.66
C ARG A 61 20.70 -1.78 -6.10
N ARG A 62 20.78 -2.79 -5.23
CA ARG A 62 19.61 -3.35 -4.55
C ARG A 62 19.04 -2.31 -3.60
N LEU A 63 17.75 -2.05 -3.74
CA LEU A 63 16.99 -1.19 -2.84
C LEU A 63 16.40 -2.04 -1.72
N THR A 64 16.41 -1.49 -0.50
CA THR A 64 15.73 -2.04 0.68
C THR A 64 14.56 -1.15 1.09
N THR A 65 14.05 -0.36 0.13
CA THR A 65 12.97 0.60 0.36
C THR A 65 11.64 -0.13 0.52
N PHE A 66 10.82 0.42 1.41
CA PHE A 66 9.43 0.04 1.59
C PHE A 66 8.60 1.32 1.42
N GLU A 67 7.83 1.38 0.34
CA GLU A 67 7.02 2.53 -0.02
C GLU A 67 5.54 2.16 0.02
N ARG A 68 4.69 3.09 0.46
CA ARG A 68 3.23 2.96 0.49
C ARG A 68 2.61 4.15 -0.22
N PHE A 69 1.75 3.87 -1.19
CA PHE A 69 1.00 4.87 -1.96
C PHE A 69 -0.50 4.71 -1.71
N THR A 70 -1.22 5.82 -1.55
CA THR A 70 -2.68 5.82 -1.35
C THR A 70 -3.38 5.87 -2.70
N LEU A 71 -3.86 4.74 -3.21
CA LEU A 71 -4.57 4.65 -4.49
C LEU A 71 -5.97 5.27 -4.40
N LEU A 72 -6.65 4.98 -3.31
CA LEU A 72 -7.95 5.53 -2.95
C LEU A 72 -7.85 6.05 -1.51
N PRO A 73 -8.41 7.22 -1.19
CA PRO A 73 -8.46 7.65 0.21
C PRO A 73 -9.26 6.64 1.03
N PRO A 74 -8.71 6.15 2.17
CA PRO A 74 -9.47 5.27 3.05
C PRO A 74 -10.71 5.98 3.57
N SER A 75 -11.77 5.21 3.83
CA SER A 75 -12.97 5.77 4.47
C SER A 75 -12.64 6.31 5.86
N LEU A 76 -13.36 7.35 6.31
CA LEU A 76 -13.21 7.87 7.67
C LEU A 76 -13.40 6.76 8.71
N TYR A 77 -14.37 5.88 8.48
CA TYR A 77 -14.62 4.71 9.31
C TYR A 77 -13.36 3.86 9.46
N ARG A 78 -12.69 3.51 8.35
CA ARG A 78 -11.45 2.74 8.37
C ARG A 78 -10.31 3.46 9.07
N ILE A 79 -10.15 4.77 8.86
CA ILE A 79 -9.15 5.58 9.57
C ILE A 79 -9.40 5.53 11.08
N CYS A 80 -10.67 5.66 11.50
CA CYS A 80 -11.06 5.58 12.91
C CYS A 80 -10.75 4.19 13.50
N LEU A 81 -11.07 3.11 12.78
CA LEU A 81 -10.75 1.74 13.21
C LEU A 81 -9.24 1.55 13.37
N GLU A 82 -8.43 1.93 12.38
CA GLU A 82 -6.97 1.84 12.47
C GLU A 82 -6.41 2.63 13.67
N SER A 83 -6.97 3.82 13.93
CA SER A 83 -6.59 4.67 15.06
C SER A 83 -6.92 4.00 16.41
N ILE A 84 -8.09 3.36 16.52
CA ILE A 84 -8.49 2.60 17.69
C ILE A 84 -7.57 1.38 17.89
N CYS A 85 -7.28 0.62 16.83
CA CYS A 85 -6.38 -0.54 16.86
C CYS A 85 -4.98 -0.20 17.36
N ARG A 86 -4.42 0.91 16.88
CA ARG A 86 -3.05 1.34 17.21
C ARG A 86 -2.96 2.10 18.53
N SER A 87 -4.08 2.44 19.16
CA SER A 87 -4.09 3.21 20.40
C SER A 87 -3.66 2.34 21.60
N PRO A 88 -2.84 2.87 22.52
CA PRO A 88 -2.52 2.17 23.78
C PRO A 88 -3.77 1.94 24.64
N ASN A 89 -4.85 2.69 24.42
CA ASN A 89 -6.11 2.57 25.15
C ASN A 89 -7.12 1.64 24.47
N ARG A 90 -6.68 0.78 23.52
CA ARG A 90 -7.55 -0.13 22.75
C ARG A 90 -8.54 -0.89 23.63
N ALA A 91 -8.08 -1.47 24.73
CA ALA A 91 -8.93 -2.25 25.65
C ALA A 91 -10.07 -1.41 26.26
N SER A 92 -9.83 -0.12 26.53
CA SER A 92 -10.85 0.80 27.03
C SER A 92 -11.85 1.16 25.94
N TYR A 93 -11.39 1.38 24.71
CA TYR A 93 -12.26 1.65 23.57
C TYR A 93 -13.15 0.47 23.21
N LEU A 94 -12.62 -0.76 23.21
CA LEU A 94 -13.39 -1.96 22.93
C LEU A 94 -14.57 -2.16 23.90
N ARG A 95 -14.47 -1.67 25.14
CA ARG A 95 -15.59 -1.71 26.11
C ARG A 95 -16.69 -0.70 25.84
N LEU A 96 -16.38 0.38 25.12
CA LEU A 96 -17.30 1.49 24.84
C LEU A 96 -17.91 1.39 23.43
N LEU A 97 -17.33 0.56 22.56
CA LEU A 97 -17.79 0.39 21.19
C LEU A 97 -18.98 -0.58 21.11
N PRO A 98 -19.89 -0.37 20.15
CA PRO A 98 -20.92 -1.35 19.80
C PRO A 98 -20.32 -2.71 19.42
N ALA A 99 -21.04 -3.79 19.75
CA ALA A 99 -20.58 -5.17 19.49
C ALA A 99 -20.18 -5.41 18.02
N ALA A 100 -20.96 -4.90 17.06
CA ALA A 100 -20.66 -5.04 15.63
C ALA A 100 -19.28 -4.48 15.23
N ILE A 101 -18.85 -3.37 15.86
CA ILE A 101 -17.54 -2.77 15.60
C ILE A 101 -16.44 -3.59 16.29
N VAL A 102 -16.71 -4.08 17.50
CA VAL A 102 -15.76 -4.93 18.24
C VAL A 102 -15.49 -6.24 17.50
N ASP A 103 -16.53 -6.86 16.94
CA ASP A 103 -16.40 -8.10 16.16
C ASP A 103 -15.55 -7.89 14.91
N GLU A 104 -15.76 -6.80 14.17
CA GLU A 104 -14.92 -6.41 13.02
C GLU A 104 -13.45 -6.22 13.41
N LEU A 105 -13.19 -5.59 14.55
CA LEU A 105 -11.83 -5.39 15.06
C LEU A 105 -11.15 -6.70 15.47
N ASN A 106 -11.90 -7.66 16.03
CA ASN A 106 -11.35 -8.95 16.45
C ASN A 106 -11.08 -9.89 15.26
N LEU A 107 -11.84 -9.79 14.16
CA LEU A 107 -11.54 -10.53 12.94
C LEU A 107 -10.14 -10.19 12.39
N ASN A 108 -9.75 -8.92 12.49
CA ASN A 108 -8.42 -8.47 12.06
C ASN A 108 -7.26 -8.96 12.96
N ASP A 109 -7.51 -9.34 14.21
CA ASP A 109 -6.47 -9.86 15.11
C ASP A 109 -6.13 -11.32 14.78
N ASN A 110 -7.10 -12.13 14.34
CA ASN A 110 -6.89 -13.54 14.02
C ASN A 110 -6.05 -13.75 12.74
N ASP A 111 -6.12 -12.81 11.79
CA ASP A 111 -5.29 -12.83 10.57
C ASP A 111 -3.80 -12.52 10.84
N SER A 112 -3.47 -12.05 12.05
CA SER A 112 -2.08 -11.77 12.47
C SER A 112 -1.36 -12.98 13.09
N SER A 113 -2.04 -14.12 13.22
CA SER A 113 -1.55 -15.30 13.94
C SER A 113 -0.91 -16.40 13.07
N ASP A 114 -0.91 -16.26 11.75
CA ASP A 114 -0.24 -17.18 10.82
C ASP A 114 1.10 -16.60 10.33
N THR A 115 2.15 -16.76 11.13
CA THR A 115 3.56 -16.72 10.70
C THR A 115 4.35 -17.88 11.31
#